data_AF-A0A0K3BBV4-F1
#
_entry.id   AF-A0A0K3BBV4-F1
#
_cell.length_a   1.000
_cell.length_b   1.000
_cell.length_c   1.000
_cell.angle_alpha   90.00
_cell.angle_beta   90.00
_cell.angle_gamma   90.00
#
_symmetry.space_group_name_H-M   'P 1'
#
loop_
_entity.id
_entity.type
_entity.pdbx_description
1 polymer ?
#
loop_
_entity_poly.entity_id
_entity_poly.type
_entity_poly.pdbx_seq_one_letter_code
_entity_poly.pdbx_strand_id
1 'polypeptide(L)'
;MVLSGNPVGSKWQPHGDVHYYVDALGARVGTLPATCRRGLHSLHEVGYQAYQHASHVSVRCDACQQEIPPPPNAYWALRTTPPLPDRAELDDTPYRDLIPRS
;
A
#
# COMPACT_ATOMS: atom_id res chain seq x y z
N MET A 1 22.40 9.90 27.13
CA MET A 1 22.63 10.33 25.74
C MET A 1 21.31 10.29 25.00
N VAL A 2 20.72 11.45 24.76
CA VAL A 2 19.52 11.61 23.94
C VAL A 2 19.96 11.80 22.50
N LEU A 3 19.73 10.81 21.64
CA LEU A 3 19.92 10.95 20.20
C LEU A 3 18.65 11.54 19.62
N SER A 4 18.48 12.85 19.77
CA SER A 4 17.55 13.65 18.98
C SER A 4 18.11 13.81 17.58
N GLY A 5 17.99 12.75 16.77
CA GLY A 5 18.26 12.82 15.33
C GLY A 5 16.96 13.13 14.60
N ASN A 6 16.71 14.39 14.26
CA ASN A 6 15.78 14.75 13.19
C ASN A 6 16.46 14.39 11.85
N PRO A 7 15.98 13.41 11.06
CA PRO A 7 16.57 13.18 9.75
C PRO A 7 16.03 14.22 8.76
N VAL A 8 16.92 15.13 8.37
CA VAL A 8 16.79 15.97 7.18
C VAL A 8 16.55 15.08 5.96
N GLY A 9 15.41 15.27 5.28
CA GLY A 9 15.39 15.24 3.80
C GLY A 9 15.09 13.93 3.07
N SER A 10 14.31 12.99 3.61
CA SER A 10 13.74 11.92 2.75
C SER A 10 12.65 12.53 1.86
N LYS A 11 12.92 12.71 0.56
CA LYS A 11 11.89 12.99 -0.48
C LYS A 11 11.00 11.78 -0.74
N TRP A 12 10.64 11.04 0.31
CA TRP A 12 9.72 9.93 0.20
C TRP A 12 8.34 10.49 -0.11
N GLN A 13 7.74 9.99 -1.19
CA GLN A 13 6.39 10.34 -1.60
C GLN A 13 5.58 9.05 -1.65
N PRO A 14 4.37 9.03 -1.07
CA PRO A 14 3.48 7.90 -1.25
C PRO A 14 3.11 7.77 -2.72
N HIS A 15 2.89 6.54 -3.17
CA HIS A 15 2.44 6.26 -4.54
C HIS A 15 1.00 6.73 -4.78
N GLY A 16 0.20 6.84 -3.72
CA GLY A 16 -1.18 7.30 -3.72
C GLY A 16 -1.76 7.31 -2.30
N ASP A 17 -3.07 7.44 -2.19
CA ASP A 17 -3.79 7.42 -0.91
C ASP A 17 -4.56 6.09 -0.74
N VAL A 18 -4.78 5.68 0.51
CA VAL A 18 -5.77 4.65 0.81
C VAL A 18 -7.16 5.26 0.61
N HIS A 19 -8.02 4.56 -0.12
CA HIS A 19 -9.41 4.96 -0.28
C HIS A 19 -10.25 4.37 0.84
N TYR A 20 -11.28 5.08 1.28
CA TYR A 20 -12.10 4.67 2.41
C TYR A 20 -13.58 4.81 2.08
N TYR A 21 -14.38 3.90 2.63
CA TYR A 21 -15.82 4.03 2.70
C TYR A 21 -16.32 3.47 4.03
N VAL A 22 -17.60 3.70 4.31
CA VAL A 22 -18.30 3.14 5.47
C VAL A 22 -19.28 2.10 4.95
N ASP A 23 -19.22 0.88 5.47
CA ASP A 23 -20.14 -0.18 5.07
C ASP A 23 -21.54 -0.01 5.71
N ALA A 24 -22.47 -0.91 5.36
CA ALA A 24 -23.85 -0.86 5.88
C ALA A 24 -23.95 -1.07 7.40
N LEU A 25 -22.90 -1.59 8.04
CA LEU A 25 -22.82 -1.80 9.49
C LEU A 25 -22.12 -0.63 10.20
N GLY A 26 -21.68 0.39 9.46
CA GLY A 26 -20.98 1.54 10.02
C GLY A 26 -19.46 1.34 10.18
N ALA A 27 -18.88 0.23 9.71
CA ALA A 27 -17.44 -0.02 9.82
C ALA A 27 -16.67 0.76 8.74
N ARG A 28 -15.53 1.35 9.11
CA ARG A 28 -14.65 2.04 8.14
C ARG A 28 -13.79 1.01 7.43
N VAL A 29 -13.98 0.86 6.13
CA VAL A 29 -13.22 -0.07 5.30
C VAL A 29 -12.19 0.71 4.49
N GLY A 30 -10.94 0.26 4.52
CA GLY A 30 -9.87 0.76 3.67
C GLY A 30 -9.74 -0.10 2.41
N THR A 31 -9.66 0.52 1.25
CA THR A 31 -9.40 -0.19 0.00
C THR A 31 -7.90 -0.14 -0.30
N LEU A 32 -7.30 -1.28 -0.64
CA LEU A 32 -5.93 -1.41 -1.12
C LEU A 32 -5.93 -1.94 -2.56
N PRO A 33 -4.87 -1.71 -3.36
CA PRO A 33 -4.78 -2.23 -4.72
C PRO A 33 -4.84 -3.76 -4.72
N ALA A 34 -5.64 -4.33 -5.61
CA ALA A 34 -5.69 -5.77 -5.85
C ALA A 34 -4.52 -6.25 -6.74
N THR A 35 -3.89 -5.34 -7.49
CA THR A 35 -2.75 -5.63 -8.37
C THR A 35 -1.46 -5.06 -7.80
N CYS A 36 -0.35 -5.79 -7.97
CA CYS A 36 0.97 -5.32 -7.55
C CYS A 36 1.38 -4.03 -8.29
N ARG A 37 2.29 -3.23 -7.72
CA ARG A 37 2.68 -1.93 -8.30
C ARG A 37 3.25 -2.02 -9.72
N ARG A 38 3.76 -3.19 -10.12
CA ARG A 38 4.23 -3.48 -11.48
C ARG A 38 3.11 -3.71 -12.50
N GLY A 39 1.88 -3.98 -12.06
CA GLY A 39 0.78 -4.36 -12.93
C GLY A 39 0.78 -5.83 -13.36
N LEU A 40 1.65 -6.68 -12.79
CA LEU A 40 1.91 -8.03 -13.31
C LEU A 40 1.26 -9.16 -12.50
N HIS A 41 0.93 -8.93 -11.22
CA HIS A 41 0.45 -9.98 -10.32
C HIS A 41 -0.82 -9.54 -9.59
N SER A 42 -1.80 -10.44 -9.55
CA SER A 42 -2.96 -10.32 -8.66
C SER A 42 -2.54 -10.67 -7.23
N LEU A 43 -2.71 -9.73 -6.30
CA LEU A 43 -2.39 -9.92 -4.89
C LEU A 43 -3.34 -10.93 -4.20
N HIS A 44 -4.53 -11.15 -4.75
CA HIS A 44 -5.40 -12.24 -4.32
C HIS A 44 -4.81 -13.62 -4.60
N GLU A 45 -4.08 -13.77 -5.71
CA GLU A 45 -3.55 -15.05 -6.17
C GLU A 45 -2.17 -15.34 -5.57
N VAL A 46 -1.26 -14.36 -5.63
CA VAL A 46 0.13 -14.56 -5.21
C VAL A 46 0.38 -14.24 -3.74
N GLY A 47 -0.59 -13.62 -3.06
CA GLY A 47 -0.44 -13.16 -1.69
C GLY A 47 0.27 -11.80 -1.57
N TYR A 48 0.19 -11.24 -0.37
CA TYR A 48 0.81 -9.96 -0.04
C TYR A 48 1.04 -9.80 1.47
N GLN A 49 1.99 -8.92 1.80
CA GLN A 49 2.20 -8.45 3.17
C GLN A 49 1.86 -6.97 3.28
N ALA A 50 0.92 -6.63 4.17
CA ALA A 50 0.59 -5.24 4.49
C ALA A 50 1.16 -4.85 5.86
N TYR A 51 1.87 -3.72 5.91
CA TYR A 51 2.43 -3.16 7.14
C TYR A 51 1.94 -1.72 7.31
N GLN A 52 1.23 -1.48 8.41
CA GLN A 52 0.78 -0.14 8.80
C GLN A 52 1.94 0.61 9.47
N HIS A 53 2.22 1.81 8.99
CA HIS A 53 3.14 2.78 9.59
C HIS A 53 2.36 3.97 10.15
N ALA A 54 3.05 4.96 10.73
CA ALA A 54 2.37 6.13 11.33
C ALA A 54 1.50 6.94 10.33
N SER A 55 1.91 7.03 9.06
CA SER A 55 1.27 7.90 8.06
C SER A 55 0.90 7.21 6.74
N HIS A 56 1.23 5.93 6.60
CA HIS A 56 0.99 5.17 5.38
C HIS A 56 0.95 3.67 5.67
N VAL A 57 0.42 2.91 4.72
CA VAL A 57 0.53 1.46 4.67
C VAL A 57 1.45 1.07 3.53
N SER A 58 2.34 0.11 3.77
CA SER A 58 3.12 -0.52 2.71
C SER A 58 2.54 -1.88 2.37
N VAL A 59 2.26 -2.16 1.09
CA VAL A 59 1.73 -3.44 0.61
C VAL A 59 2.76 -4.08 -0.31
N ARG A 60 3.37 -5.19 0.11
CA ARG A 60 4.42 -5.89 -0.64
C ARG A 60 3.82 -7.10 -1.34
N CYS A 61 4.16 -7.29 -2.61
CA CYS A 61 3.75 -8.46 -3.38
C CYS A 61 4.72 -9.61 -3.14
N ASP A 62 4.21 -10.77 -2.72
CA ASP A 62 5.07 -11.90 -2.34
C ASP A 62 5.86 -12.45 -3.54
N ALA A 63 5.25 -12.52 -4.73
CA ALA A 63 5.93 -12.92 -5.97
C ALA A 63 7.08 -11.96 -6.34
N CYS A 64 6.84 -10.64 -6.29
CA CYS A 64 7.89 -9.67 -6.59
C CYS A 64 9.03 -9.69 -5.55
N GLN A 65 8.72 -9.97 -4.28
CA GLN A 65 9.74 -10.05 -3.22
C GLN A 65 10.67 -11.26 -3.37
N GLN A 66 10.24 -12.30 -4.10
CA GLN A 66 11.06 -13.50 -4.35
C GLN A 66 12.02 -13.34 -5.54
N GLU A 67 11.88 -12.31 -6.37
CA GLU A 67 12.83 -12.01 -7.45
C GLU A 67 14.20 -11.57 -6.89
N ILE A 68 15.29 -11.90 -7.59
CA ILE A 68 16.67 -11.58 -7.15
C ILE A 68 17.40 -10.78 -8.24
N PRO A 69 17.73 -9.50 -8.01
CA PRO A 69 17.29 -8.68 -6.86
C PRO A 69 15.79 -8.35 -6.93
N PRO A 70 15.11 -8.09 -5.80
CA PRO A 70 13.73 -7.62 -5.82
C PRO A 70 13.62 -6.30 -6.57
N PRO A 71 12.62 -6.13 -7.45
CA PRO A 71 12.47 -4.91 -8.23
C PRO A 71 12.07 -3.73 -7.31
N PRO A 72 12.46 -2.48 -7.65
CA PRO A 72 12.21 -1.31 -6.79
C PRO A 72 10.72 -0.99 -6.61
N ASN A 73 9.86 -1.50 -7.49
CA ASN A 73 8.41 -1.41 -7.46
C ASN A 73 7.75 -2.71 -6.97
N ALA A 74 8.43 -3.50 -6.14
CA ALA A 74 7.86 -4.68 -5.50
C ALA A 74 6.80 -4.37 -4.42
N TYR A 75 6.50 -3.09 -4.17
CA TYR A 75 5.56 -2.66 -3.14
C TYR A 75 4.78 -1.40 -3.50
N TRP A 76 3.61 -1.26 -2.88
CA TRP A 76 2.86 -0.01 -2.75
C TRP A 76 3.20 0.69 -1.45
N ALA A 77 3.22 2.02 -1.46
CA ALA A 77 3.26 2.87 -0.29
C ALA A 77 2.07 3.84 -0.40
N LEU A 78 1.04 3.64 0.42
CA LEU A 78 -0.23 4.38 0.32
C LEU A 78 -0.45 5.20 1.58
N ARG A 79 -0.64 6.50 1.44
CA ARG A 79 -0.90 7.38 2.58
C ARG A 79 -2.19 6.97 3.27
N THR A 80 -2.15 6.91 4.60
CA THR A 80 -3.33 6.64 5.43
C THR A 80 -3.76 7.89 6.16
N THR A 81 -5.07 8.09 6.29
CA THR A 81 -5.66 9.19 7.05
C THR A 81 -6.39 8.65 8.27
N PRO A 82 -6.16 9.20 9.49
CA PRO A 82 -6.93 8.81 10.67
C PRO A 82 -8.45 9.09 10.53
N PRO A 83 -9.31 8.39 11.28
CA PRO A 83 -9.05 7.12 11.98
C PRO A 83 -8.62 5.99 11.03
N LEU A 84 -7.81 5.04 11.50
CA LEU A 84 -7.47 3.86 10.69
C LEU A 84 -8.72 3.01 10.40
N PRO A 85 -8.73 2.25 9.29
CA PRO A 85 -9.87 1.41 8.96
C PRO A 85 -9.93 0.19 9.88
N ASP A 86 -11.14 -0.31 10.15
CA ASP A 86 -11.38 -1.51 10.96
C ASP A 86 -10.95 -2.79 10.22
N ARG A 87 -11.08 -2.77 8.88
CA ARG A 87 -10.60 -3.82 7.97
C ARG A 87 -10.19 -3.24 6.63
N ALA A 88 -9.47 -4.03 5.84
CA ALA A 88 -9.09 -3.66 4.49
C ALA A 88 -9.58 -4.68 3.46
N GLU A 89 -9.91 -4.20 2.26
CA GLU A 89 -10.34 -4.98 1.11
C GLU A 89 -9.44 -4.65 -0.09
N LEU A 90 -9.32 -5.57 -1.04
CA LEU A 90 -8.55 -5.39 -2.26
C LEU A 90 -9.47 -5.02 -3.43
N ASP A 91 -9.21 -3.90 -4.10
CA ASP A 91 -9.90 -3.47 -5.32
C ASP A 91 -9.01 -2.49 -6.10
N ASP A 92 -8.87 -2.71 -7.40
CA ASP A 92 -8.08 -1.84 -8.29
C ASP A 92 -8.85 -0.63 -8.80
N THR A 93 -10.17 -0.59 -8.61
CA THR A 93 -11.02 0.50 -9.09
C THR A 93 -10.54 1.90 -8.72
N PRO A 94 -10.07 2.18 -7.50
CA PRO A 94 -9.49 3.49 -7.18
C PRO A 94 -8.04 3.68 -7.65
N TYR A 95 -7.35 2.61 -8.07
CA TYR A 95 -5.92 2.60 -8.37
C TYR A 95 -5.58 2.43 -9.85
N ARG A 96 -6.57 2.33 -10.73
CA ARG A 96 -6.43 2.07 -12.18
C ARG A 96 -5.41 2.96 -12.87
N ASP A 97 -5.39 4.24 -12.51
CA ASP A 97 -4.52 5.24 -13.15
C ASP A 97 -3.10 5.22 -12.59
N LEU A 98 -2.91 4.59 -11.44
CA LEU A 98 -1.58 4.40 -10.87
C LEU A 98 -0.95 3.13 -11.44
N ILE A 99 -1.71 2.07 -11.67
CA ILE A 99 -1.19 0.78 -12.16
C ILE A 99 -0.63 0.96 -13.59
N PRO A 100 0.64 0.58 -13.84
CA PRO A 100 1.19 0.58 -15.19
C PRO A 100 0.36 -0.29 -16.12
N ARG A 101 -0.04 0.27 -17.27
CA ARG A 101 -0.67 -0.49 -18.35
C ARG A 101 0.44 -1.14 -19.17
N SER A 102 0.54 -2.46 -19.15
CA SER A 102 1.42 -3.24 -20.03
C SER A 102 0.88 -3.34 -21.44
#